data_AF-A0A7J8XKK6-F1
#
_entry.id   AF-A0A7J8XKK6-F1
#
_cell.length_a   1.000
_cell.length_b   1.000
_cell.length_c   1.000
_cell.angle_alpha   90.00
_cell.angle_beta   90.00
_cell.angle_gamma   90.00
#
_symmetry.space_group_name_H-M   'P 1'
#
loop_
_entity.id
_entity.type
_entity.pdbx_description
1 polymer ?
#
loop_
_entity_poly.entity_id
_entity_poly.type
_entity_poly.pdbx_seq_one_letter_code
_entity_poly.pdbx_strand_id
1 'polypeptide(L)'
;MTHVEPLPLLGKSPSAERQNLFMRKLQICCFQFDFTDTLKSAREKEIKRQTLLELVDFIQSGTGKVAEACLGEMIKMVGVNIFRCLPPASHESSGTEVVDPDEEENYSEPSWQHLQIVYELLLRYVVSSDTDTKVAKRYIDHTFILKLLDLFDTEDFREREYLKMVLHRIYGKFMVHRPLIRKSISNIFYRFIYETERHSGVGELLEILGSIINGFSMPMREEHKLFLMRALIPLHKTKQVGNYHQQLSYCIVQFVDKDYKLADMVIRGLLKYWPLVNCQKEVLFLGELEEVLEETQSAEFQRCMVPLFQKIARCLNSPHFQ
;
A
#
# COMPACT_ATOMS: atom_id res chain seq x y z
N MET A 1 -33.34 0.66 -8.20
CA MET A 1 -33.41 1.23 -9.56
C MET A 1 -32.83 0.20 -10.51
N THR A 2 -33.62 -0.27 -11.48
CA THR A 2 -33.27 -1.38 -12.40
C THR A 2 -32.79 -0.92 -13.77
N HIS A 3 -32.68 0.39 -14.02
CA HIS A 3 -32.17 0.94 -15.29
C HIS A 3 -31.14 2.05 -15.03
N VAL A 4 -29.96 1.92 -15.66
CA VAL A 4 -28.92 2.94 -15.69
C VAL A 4 -29.12 3.76 -16.96
N GLU A 5 -29.63 4.97 -16.80
CA GLU A 5 -29.89 5.90 -17.91
C GLU A 5 -28.84 7.01 -17.97
N PRO A 6 -28.49 7.50 -19.18
CA PRO A 6 -27.54 8.59 -19.32
C PRO A 6 -28.14 9.89 -18.76
N LEU A 7 -27.43 10.51 -17.82
CA LEU A 7 -27.80 11.79 -17.24
C LEU A 7 -27.10 12.97 -17.96
N PRO A 8 -27.67 14.19 -17.93
CA PRO A 8 -27.05 15.39 -18.48
C PRO A 8 -25.62 15.64 -17.95
N LEU A 9 -24.83 16.43 -18.69
CA LEU A 9 -23.46 16.80 -18.33
C LEU A 9 -23.44 17.88 -17.23
N LEU A 10 -22.71 17.64 -16.14
CA LEU A 10 -22.50 18.53 -14.99
C LEU A 10 -22.01 19.92 -15.40
N GLY A 11 -21.09 19.97 -16.37
CA GLY A 11 -20.52 21.22 -16.87
C GLY A 11 -21.51 22.09 -17.65
N LYS A 12 -22.58 21.50 -18.20
CA LYS A 12 -23.61 22.20 -18.98
C LYS A 12 -24.88 22.51 -18.17
N SER A 13 -25.01 21.96 -16.97
CA SER A 13 -26.17 22.18 -16.10
C SER A 13 -26.06 23.47 -15.26
N PRO A 14 -27.20 24.13 -14.95
CA PRO A 14 -27.25 25.28 -14.04
C PRO A 14 -26.68 24.94 -12.66
N SER A 15 -26.06 25.93 -12.00
CA SER A 15 -25.46 25.77 -10.66
C SER A 15 -26.44 25.20 -9.62
N ALA A 16 -27.72 25.59 -9.69
CA ALA A 16 -28.76 25.14 -8.76
C ALA A 16 -29.11 23.65 -8.89
N GLU A 17 -28.99 23.07 -10.09
CA GLU A 17 -29.32 21.66 -10.34
C GLU A 17 -28.10 20.75 -10.22
N ARG A 18 -26.89 21.33 -10.28
CA ARG A 18 -25.63 20.59 -10.33
C ARG A 18 -25.43 19.67 -9.12
N GLN A 19 -25.85 20.08 -7.93
CA GLN A 19 -25.75 19.24 -6.73
C GLN A 19 -26.67 18.01 -6.79
N ASN A 20 -27.92 18.19 -7.18
CA ASN A 20 -28.87 17.08 -7.34
C ASN A 20 -28.44 16.13 -8.47
N LEU A 21 -27.93 16.67 -9.56
CA LEU A 21 -27.39 15.89 -10.67
C LEU A 21 -26.16 15.07 -10.24
N PHE A 22 -25.25 15.68 -9.48
CA PHE A 22 -24.09 14.99 -8.91
C PHE A 22 -24.52 13.80 -8.05
N MET A 23 -25.50 13.99 -7.15
CA MET A 23 -26.05 12.92 -6.32
C MET A 23 -26.65 11.77 -7.15
N ARG A 24 -27.41 12.09 -8.20
CA ARG A 24 -27.98 11.06 -9.10
C ARG A 24 -26.88 10.30 -9.86
N LYS A 25 -25.82 10.98 -10.30
CA LYS A 25 -24.65 10.35 -10.92
C LYS A 25 -23.93 9.40 -9.96
N LEU A 26 -23.76 9.79 -8.70
CA LEU A 26 -23.21 8.90 -7.67
C LEU A 26 -24.06 7.64 -7.49
N GLN A 27 -25.38 7.75 -7.46
CA GLN A 27 -26.29 6.60 -7.35
C GLN A 27 -26.14 5.62 -8.52
N ILE A 28 -25.93 6.13 -9.75
CA ILE A 28 -25.61 5.28 -10.91
C ILE A 28 -24.28 4.54 -10.69
N CYS A 29 -23.26 5.24 -10.20
CA CYS A 29 -21.95 4.66 -9.95
C CYS A 29 -21.92 3.63 -8.81
N CYS A 30 -22.93 3.60 -7.92
CA CYS A 30 -23.09 2.55 -6.91
C CYS A 30 -23.52 1.19 -7.51
N PHE A 31 -24.07 1.16 -8.73
CA PHE A 31 -24.49 -0.11 -9.34
C PHE A 31 -23.27 -0.95 -9.73
N GLN A 32 -23.17 -2.16 -9.20
CA GLN A 32 -22.10 -3.10 -9.53
C GLN A 32 -22.48 -3.92 -10.75
N PHE A 33 -21.55 -4.06 -11.70
CA PHE A 33 -21.73 -4.88 -12.89
C PHE A 33 -20.86 -6.12 -12.78
N ASP A 34 -21.38 -7.23 -13.30
CA ASP A 34 -20.61 -8.45 -13.47
C ASP A 34 -19.76 -8.32 -14.75
N PHE A 35 -18.45 -8.47 -14.61
CA PHE A 35 -17.48 -8.39 -15.70
C PHE A 35 -17.01 -9.77 -16.21
N THR A 36 -17.54 -10.88 -15.67
CA THR A 36 -17.27 -12.22 -16.19
C THR A 36 -17.81 -12.42 -17.61
N ASP A 37 -18.94 -11.78 -17.93
CA ASP A 37 -19.47 -11.64 -19.29
C ASP A 37 -19.37 -10.18 -19.74
N THR A 38 -18.44 -9.89 -20.65
CA THR A 38 -18.17 -8.53 -21.14
C THR A 38 -19.27 -7.99 -22.05
N LEU A 39 -20.07 -8.86 -22.68
CA LEU A 39 -21.14 -8.47 -23.60
C LEU A 39 -22.44 -8.13 -22.86
N LYS A 40 -22.65 -8.73 -21.68
CA LYS A 40 -23.80 -8.43 -20.82
C LYS A 40 -23.73 -7.00 -20.29
N SER A 41 -24.82 -6.25 -20.49
CA SER A 41 -24.98 -4.86 -20.03
C SER A 41 -23.87 -3.92 -20.52
N ALA A 42 -23.33 -4.14 -21.73
CA ALA A 42 -22.24 -3.34 -22.29
C ALA A 42 -22.58 -1.83 -22.34
N ARG A 43 -23.84 -1.50 -22.68
CA ARG A 43 -24.31 -0.11 -22.72
C ARG A 43 -24.30 0.53 -21.33
N GLU A 44 -24.83 -0.14 -20.32
CA GLU A 44 -24.91 0.36 -18.96
C GLU A 44 -23.51 0.46 -18.31
N LYS A 45 -22.62 -0.49 -18.62
CA LYS A 45 -21.21 -0.44 -18.23
C LYS A 45 -20.52 0.80 -18.79
N GLU A 46 -20.76 1.13 -20.06
CA GLU A 46 -20.20 2.34 -20.68
C GLU A 46 -20.80 3.63 -20.08
N ILE A 47 -22.11 3.65 -19.79
CA ILE A 47 -22.74 4.80 -19.11
C ILE A 47 -22.09 5.04 -17.74
N LYS A 48 -21.88 3.98 -16.94
CA LYS A 48 -21.19 4.11 -15.64
C LYS A 48 -19.76 4.60 -15.84
N ARG A 49 -19.02 4.05 -16.80
CA ARG A 49 -17.64 4.45 -17.10
C ARG A 49 -17.53 5.94 -17.42
N GLN A 50 -18.36 6.44 -18.33
CA GLN A 50 -18.40 7.86 -18.70
C GLN A 50 -18.84 8.76 -17.55
N THR A 51 -19.81 8.30 -16.76
CA THR A 51 -20.25 9.04 -15.56
C THR A 51 -19.12 9.14 -14.53
N LEU A 52 -18.35 8.09 -14.31
CA LEU A 52 -17.18 8.11 -13.42
C LEU A 52 -16.10 9.08 -13.91
N LEU A 53 -15.78 9.07 -15.22
CA LEU A 53 -14.82 10.00 -15.80
C LEU A 53 -15.25 11.46 -15.62
N GLU A 54 -16.52 11.74 -15.86
CA GLU A 54 -17.08 13.07 -15.66
C GLU A 54 -16.99 13.54 -14.20
N LEU A 55 -17.19 12.63 -13.24
CA LEU A 55 -17.02 12.92 -11.81
C LEU A 55 -15.55 13.21 -11.47
N VAL A 56 -14.60 12.47 -12.06
CA VAL A 56 -13.16 12.73 -11.89
C VAL A 56 -12.80 14.11 -12.40
N ASP A 57 -13.19 14.43 -13.64
CA ASP A 57 -12.93 15.73 -14.27
C ASP A 57 -13.52 16.87 -13.44
N PHE A 58 -14.73 16.68 -12.91
CA PHE A 58 -15.41 17.67 -12.09
C PHE A 58 -14.73 17.93 -10.74
N ILE A 59 -14.22 16.89 -10.07
CA ILE A 59 -13.45 17.04 -8.82
C ILE A 59 -12.07 17.65 -9.11
N GLN A 60 -11.43 17.26 -10.21
CA GLN A 60 -10.11 17.76 -10.60
C GLN A 60 -10.14 19.23 -11.03
N SER A 61 -11.19 19.67 -11.73
CA SER A 61 -11.29 21.05 -12.21
C SER A 61 -11.48 22.08 -11.10
N GLY A 62 -11.93 21.66 -9.91
CA GLY A 62 -12.31 22.57 -8.81
C GLY A 62 -13.48 23.50 -9.16
N THR A 63 -14.16 23.27 -10.29
CA THR A 63 -15.20 24.18 -10.81
C THR A 63 -16.54 23.95 -10.10
N GLY A 64 -16.65 24.44 -8.88
CA GLY A 64 -17.89 24.50 -8.12
C GLY A 64 -17.77 23.89 -6.74
N LYS A 65 -18.21 24.63 -5.71
CA LYS A 65 -18.28 24.12 -4.34
C LYS A 65 -19.30 23.00 -4.27
N VAL A 66 -18.82 21.77 -4.12
CA VAL A 66 -19.65 20.60 -3.84
C VAL A 66 -20.09 20.67 -2.38
N ALA A 67 -21.38 20.47 -2.11
CA ALA A 67 -21.88 20.42 -0.75
C ALA A 67 -21.24 19.26 0.03
N GLU A 68 -21.00 19.44 1.32
CA GLU A 68 -20.38 18.42 2.18
C GLU A 68 -21.15 17.08 2.17
N ALA A 69 -22.48 17.13 2.09
CA ALA A 69 -23.32 15.94 1.99
C ALA A 69 -23.05 15.13 0.71
N CYS A 70 -22.82 15.82 -0.41
CA CYS A 70 -22.49 15.16 -1.69
C CYS A 70 -21.12 14.48 -1.64
N LEU A 71 -20.14 15.08 -0.95
CA LEU A 71 -18.82 14.47 -0.74
C LEU A 71 -18.91 13.22 0.14
N GLY A 72 -19.77 13.24 1.17
CA GLY A 72 -20.05 12.06 1.98
C GLY A 72 -20.61 10.89 1.17
N GLU A 73 -21.59 11.16 0.31
CA GLU A 73 -22.13 10.15 -0.59
C GLU A 73 -21.13 9.68 -1.65
N MET A 74 -20.22 10.55 -2.09
CA MET A 74 -19.14 10.15 -2.98
C MET A 74 -18.20 9.14 -2.32
N ILE A 75 -17.79 9.37 -1.07
CA ILE A 75 -16.95 8.42 -0.32
C ILE A 75 -17.69 7.10 -0.07
N LYS A 76 -19.01 7.15 0.17
CA LYS A 76 -19.83 5.92 0.25
C LYS A 76 -19.85 5.17 -1.09
N MET A 77 -20.05 5.87 -2.20
CA MET A 77 -20.02 5.27 -3.55
C MET A 77 -18.66 4.62 -3.83
N VAL A 78 -17.56 5.30 -3.48
CA VAL A 78 -16.21 4.73 -3.55
C VAL A 78 -16.13 3.44 -2.74
N GLY A 79 -16.55 3.47 -1.47
CA GLY A 79 -16.53 2.31 -0.59
C GLY A 79 -17.37 1.13 -1.11
N VAL A 80 -18.54 1.38 -1.69
CA VAL A 80 -19.39 0.34 -2.32
C VAL A 80 -18.69 -0.33 -3.50
N ASN A 81 -17.81 0.37 -4.21
CA ASN A 81 -17.10 -0.19 -5.36
C ASN A 81 -15.81 -0.91 -4.97
N ILE A 82 -14.99 -0.32 -4.08
CA ILE A 82 -13.65 -0.86 -3.78
C ILE A 82 -13.65 -1.91 -2.66
N PHE A 83 -14.50 -1.76 -1.63
CA PHE A 83 -14.48 -2.66 -0.49
C PHE A 83 -15.25 -3.94 -0.80
N ARG A 84 -14.50 -4.96 -1.18
CA ARG A 84 -14.97 -6.30 -1.52
C ARG A 84 -14.10 -7.36 -0.85
N CYS A 85 -14.62 -8.57 -0.76
CA CYS A 85 -13.78 -9.73 -0.46
C CYS A 85 -12.87 -9.97 -1.67
N LEU A 86 -11.57 -10.11 -1.42
CA LEU A 86 -10.62 -10.52 -2.45
C LEU A 86 -10.91 -11.97 -2.85
N PRO A 87 -10.67 -12.36 -4.11
CA PRO A 87 -10.77 -13.76 -4.52
C PRO A 87 -9.79 -14.62 -3.69
N PRO A 88 -10.08 -15.92 -3.52
CA PRO A 88 -9.13 -16.84 -2.90
C PRO A 88 -7.79 -16.78 -3.65
N ALA A 89 -6.69 -16.77 -2.90
CA ALA A 89 -5.36 -16.76 -3.50
C ALA A 89 -5.17 -18.01 -4.38
N SER A 90 -4.44 -17.86 -5.48
CA SER A 90 -4.18 -18.95 -6.44
C SER A 90 -3.70 -20.24 -5.76
N HIS A 91 -2.84 -20.09 -4.75
CA HIS A 91 -2.30 -21.20 -3.96
C HIS A 91 -3.31 -21.88 -3.01
N GLU A 92 -4.35 -21.19 -2.53
CA GLU A 92 -5.42 -21.83 -1.74
C GLU A 92 -6.26 -22.79 -2.61
N SER A 93 -6.28 -22.52 -3.92
CA SER A 93 -7.06 -23.27 -4.91
C SER A 93 -6.33 -24.52 -5.42
N SER A 94 -5.00 -24.50 -5.48
CA SER A 94 -4.18 -25.56 -6.09
C SER A 94 -3.72 -26.65 -5.11
N GLY A 95 -3.77 -26.39 -3.78
CA GLY A 95 -3.32 -27.34 -2.75
C GLY A 95 -1.85 -27.76 -2.84
N THR A 96 -1.08 -27.16 -3.75
CA THR A 96 0.28 -27.55 -4.09
C THR A 96 1.18 -26.34 -3.84
N GLU A 97 2.26 -26.53 -3.07
CA GLU A 97 3.33 -25.54 -2.99
C GLU A 97 3.87 -25.32 -4.40
N VAL A 98 3.52 -24.17 -5.01
CA VAL A 98 3.99 -23.80 -6.34
C VAL A 98 5.53 -23.79 -6.28
N VAL A 99 6.14 -24.71 -7.03
CA VAL A 99 7.58 -25.00 -6.98
C VAL A 99 8.39 -23.89 -7.63
N ASP A 100 7.75 -23.07 -8.47
CA ASP A 100 8.34 -21.94 -9.17
C ASP A 100 7.48 -20.67 -9.02
N PRO A 101 7.95 -19.65 -8.28
CA PRO A 101 7.26 -18.35 -8.14
C PRO A 101 6.99 -17.63 -9.46
N ASP A 102 7.77 -17.93 -10.51
CA ASP A 102 7.65 -17.28 -11.82
C ASP A 102 6.45 -17.81 -12.65
N GLU A 103 5.80 -18.89 -12.22
CA GLU A 103 4.60 -19.48 -12.88
C GLU A 103 3.26 -19.02 -12.26
N GLU A 104 3.26 -18.14 -11.26
CA GLU A 104 2.02 -17.58 -10.69
C GLU A 104 1.35 -16.62 -11.70
N GLU A 105 0.30 -17.09 -12.39
CA GLU A 105 -0.60 -16.21 -13.13
C GLU A 105 -1.26 -15.22 -12.15
N ASN A 106 -0.71 -14.01 -12.06
CA ASN A 106 -1.26 -12.95 -11.20
C ASN A 106 -2.72 -12.67 -11.56
N TYR A 107 -3.61 -12.85 -10.58
CA TYR A 107 -5.03 -12.53 -10.77
C TYR A 107 -5.19 -11.07 -11.20
N SER A 108 -5.87 -10.87 -12.32
CA SER A 108 -6.23 -9.55 -12.84
C SER A 108 -7.71 -9.30 -12.60
N GLU A 109 -8.03 -8.18 -11.95
CA GLU A 109 -9.41 -7.83 -11.59
C GLU A 109 -10.26 -7.55 -12.86
N PRO A 110 -11.32 -8.33 -13.13
CA PRO A 110 -12.16 -8.15 -14.32
C PRO A 110 -12.86 -6.77 -14.37
N SER A 111 -13.18 -6.21 -13.21
CA SER A 111 -13.88 -4.92 -13.09
C SER A 111 -12.94 -3.71 -13.18
N TRP A 112 -11.67 -3.92 -13.54
CA TRP A 112 -10.61 -2.90 -13.51
C TRP A 112 -10.98 -1.62 -14.27
N GLN A 113 -11.68 -1.72 -15.40
CA GLN A 113 -12.10 -0.55 -16.19
C GLN A 113 -12.96 0.45 -15.40
N HIS A 114 -13.74 -0.02 -14.42
CA HIS A 114 -14.48 0.85 -13.51
C HIS A 114 -13.66 1.17 -12.27
N LEU A 115 -13.01 0.16 -11.66
CA LEU A 115 -12.28 0.33 -10.42
C LEU A 115 -11.12 1.32 -10.53
N GLN A 116 -10.38 1.30 -11.64
CA GLN A 116 -9.32 2.28 -11.90
C GLN A 116 -9.83 3.72 -11.78
N ILE A 117 -11.01 4.02 -12.34
CA ILE A 117 -11.60 5.35 -12.32
C ILE A 117 -12.12 5.70 -10.91
N VAL A 118 -12.63 4.72 -10.17
CA VAL A 118 -13.04 4.92 -8.78
C VAL A 118 -11.83 5.22 -7.88
N TYR A 119 -10.72 4.52 -8.05
CA TYR A 119 -9.47 4.81 -7.36
C TYR A 119 -8.90 6.17 -7.74
N GLU A 120 -8.92 6.52 -9.03
CA GLU A 120 -8.52 7.85 -9.50
C GLU A 120 -9.39 8.94 -8.85
N LEU A 121 -10.71 8.77 -8.80
CA LEU A 121 -11.63 9.70 -8.15
C LEU A 121 -11.28 9.90 -6.66
N LEU A 122 -11.05 8.81 -5.94
CA LEU A 122 -10.64 8.86 -4.53
C LEU A 122 -9.31 9.58 -4.36
N LEU A 123 -8.32 9.27 -5.21
CA LEU A 123 -7.01 9.90 -5.19
C LEU A 123 -7.11 11.41 -5.44
N ARG A 124 -7.86 11.83 -6.48
CA ARG A 124 -8.09 13.25 -6.80
C ARG A 124 -8.77 13.98 -5.66
N TYR A 125 -9.76 13.36 -5.03
CA TYR A 125 -10.40 13.91 -3.84
C TYR A 125 -9.41 14.10 -2.68
N VAL A 126 -8.63 13.07 -2.36
CA VAL A 126 -7.66 13.15 -1.24
C VAL A 126 -6.54 14.15 -1.54
N VAL A 127 -6.09 14.30 -2.79
CA VAL A 127 -5.02 15.23 -3.17
C VAL A 127 -5.52 16.68 -3.25
N SER A 128 -6.79 16.91 -3.60
CA SER A 128 -7.36 18.26 -3.79
C SER A 128 -7.14 19.18 -2.59
N SER A 129 -6.59 20.37 -2.84
CA SER A 129 -6.39 21.42 -1.82
C SER A 129 -7.70 21.94 -1.23
N ASP A 130 -8.80 21.83 -1.97
CA ASP A 130 -10.12 22.36 -1.57
C ASP A 130 -10.84 21.46 -0.57
N THR A 131 -10.28 20.28 -0.27
CA THR A 131 -10.88 19.33 0.66
C THR A 131 -10.62 19.76 2.10
N ASP A 132 -11.69 20.17 2.80
CA ASP A 132 -11.65 20.45 4.23
C ASP A 132 -11.41 19.15 5.03
N THR A 133 -10.24 19.04 5.65
CA THR A 133 -9.84 17.88 6.44
C THR A 133 -10.68 17.69 7.70
N LYS A 134 -11.31 18.75 8.25
CA LYS A 134 -12.20 18.67 9.42
C LYS A 134 -13.51 17.97 9.10
N VAL A 135 -13.98 18.11 7.87
CA VAL A 135 -15.21 17.49 7.37
C VAL A 135 -14.91 16.11 6.79
N ALA A 136 -13.90 16.01 5.93
CA ALA A 136 -13.56 14.78 5.23
C ALA A 136 -13.22 13.60 6.18
N LYS A 137 -12.60 13.88 7.34
CA LYS A 137 -12.32 12.86 8.38
C LYS A 137 -13.56 12.20 8.98
N ARG A 138 -14.76 12.74 8.76
CA ARG A 138 -16.03 12.11 9.18
C ARG A 138 -16.43 10.96 8.26
N TYR A 139 -15.93 10.95 7.03
CA TYR A 139 -16.24 9.96 6.01
C TYR A 139 -15.06 9.01 5.76
N ILE A 140 -13.84 9.55 5.76
CA ILE A 140 -12.61 8.76 5.84
C ILE A 140 -12.36 8.51 7.33
N ASP A 141 -13.10 7.57 7.91
CA ASP A 141 -13.01 7.21 9.32
C ASP A 141 -12.06 6.02 9.54
N HIS A 142 -11.94 5.55 10.78
CA HIS A 142 -11.09 4.40 11.09
C HIS A 142 -11.52 3.13 10.35
N THR A 143 -12.82 2.94 10.16
CA THR A 143 -13.38 1.79 9.44
C THR A 143 -12.96 1.81 7.98
N PHE A 144 -13.04 2.97 7.33
CA PHE A 144 -12.58 3.16 5.96
C PHE A 144 -11.10 2.82 5.81
N ILE A 145 -10.25 3.29 6.73
CA ILE A 145 -8.80 3.02 6.69
C ILE A 145 -8.49 1.53 6.86
N LEU A 146 -9.17 0.86 7.79
CA LEU A 146 -8.97 -0.58 8.01
C LEU A 146 -9.36 -1.38 6.77
N LYS A 147 -10.54 -1.11 6.20
CA LYS A 147 -10.97 -1.79 4.96
C LYS A 147 -10.06 -1.47 3.77
N LEU A 148 -9.50 -0.26 3.70
CA LEU A 148 -8.53 0.10 2.66
C LEU A 148 -7.22 -0.68 2.82
N LEU A 149 -6.77 -0.90 4.06
CA LEU A 149 -5.58 -1.70 4.36
C LEU A 149 -5.79 -3.18 4.05
N ASP A 150 -6.98 -3.73 4.30
CA ASP A 150 -7.30 -5.12 3.97
C ASP A 150 -7.18 -5.40 2.45
N LEU A 151 -7.36 -4.39 1.60
CA LEU A 151 -7.22 -4.53 0.14
C LEU A 151 -5.77 -4.63 -0.34
N PHE A 152 -4.77 -4.32 0.49
CA PHE A 152 -3.34 -4.45 0.08
C PHE A 152 -2.94 -5.90 -0.19
N ASP A 153 -3.74 -6.88 0.23
CA ASP A 153 -3.49 -8.29 -0.06
C ASP A 153 -3.95 -8.72 -1.48
N THR A 154 -4.47 -7.79 -2.28
CA THR A 154 -4.84 -8.05 -3.68
C THR A 154 -3.63 -8.50 -4.50
N GLU A 155 -3.82 -9.52 -5.35
CA GLU A 155 -2.80 -10.01 -6.29
C GLU A 155 -2.61 -9.05 -7.48
N ASP A 156 -3.59 -8.18 -7.78
CA ASP A 156 -3.50 -7.20 -8.87
C ASP A 156 -2.56 -6.04 -8.51
N PHE A 157 -1.37 -6.04 -9.11
CA PHE A 157 -0.35 -4.99 -8.90
C PHE A 157 -0.89 -3.58 -9.16
N ARG A 158 -1.77 -3.40 -10.14
CA ARG A 158 -2.32 -2.08 -10.49
C ARG A 158 -3.18 -1.54 -9.35
N GLU A 159 -3.93 -2.41 -8.68
CA GLU A 159 -4.72 -2.05 -7.51
C GLU A 159 -3.83 -1.68 -6.33
N ARG A 160 -2.77 -2.45 -6.07
CA ARG A 160 -1.78 -2.14 -5.03
C ARG A 160 -1.12 -0.78 -5.21
N GLU A 161 -0.76 -0.41 -6.44
CA GLU A 161 -0.18 0.92 -6.73
C GLU A 161 -1.14 2.07 -6.39
N TYR A 162 -2.43 1.95 -6.72
CA TYR A 162 -3.43 2.94 -6.34
C TYR A 162 -3.65 3.00 -4.83
N LEU A 163 -3.74 1.84 -4.17
CA LEU A 163 -3.85 1.75 -2.71
C LEU A 163 -2.67 2.43 -2.02
N LYS A 164 -1.44 2.19 -2.52
CA LYS A 164 -0.22 2.83 -2.06
C LYS A 164 -0.32 4.35 -2.13
N MET A 165 -0.65 4.87 -3.30
CA MET A 165 -0.76 6.32 -3.54
C MET A 165 -1.84 6.95 -2.64
N VAL A 166 -3.02 6.34 -2.56
CA VAL A 166 -4.14 6.84 -1.75
C VAL A 166 -3.78 6.83 -0.27
N LEU A 167 -3.28 5.71 0.26
CA LEU A 167 -2.95 5.57 1.68
C LEU A 167 -1.82 6.54 2.09
N HIS A 168 -0.79 6.72 1.25
CA HIS A 168 0.26 7.70 1.50
C HIS A 168 -0.30 9.13 1.59
N ARG A 169 -1.18 9.52 0.65
CA ARG A 169 -1.82 10.85 0.69
C ARG A 169 -2.72 11.03 1.89
N ILE A 170 -3.47 10.00 2.27
CA ILE A 170 -4.29 10.01 3.49
C ILE A 170 -3.40 10.21 4.73
N TYR A 171 -2.30 9.46 4.85
CA TYR A 171 -1.37 9.57 5.97
C TYR A 171 -0.78 10.98 6.10
N GLY A 172 -0.37 11.57 4.97
CA GLY A 172 0.16 12.93 4.91
C GLY A 172 -0.86 13.97 5.35
N LYS A 173 -2.08 13.91 4.78
CA LYS A 173 -3.13 14.93 4.94
C LYS A 173 -3.91 14.82 6.24
N PHE A 174 -4.23 13.60 6.69
CA PHE A 174 -5.07 13.36 7.86
C PHE A 174 -4.25 12.88 9.06
N MET A 175 -3.66 13.84 9.79
CA MET A 175 -2.81 13.55 10.95
C MET A 175 -3.48 12.66 12.02
N VAL A 176 -4.80 12.76 12.17
CA VAL A 176 -5.59 11.96 13.12
C VAL A 176 -5.50 10.45 12.87
N HIS A 177 -5.30 10.01 11.62
CA HIS A 177 -5.25 8.58 11.28
C HIS A 177 -3.84 7.99 11.34
N ARG A 178 -2.79 8.80 11.47
CA ARG A 178 -1.40 8.32 11.48
C ARG A 178 -1.13 7.22 12.52
N PRO A 179 -1.61 7.32 13.78
CA PRO A 179 -1.40 6.26 14.77
C PRO A 179 -2.08 4.96 14.37
N LEU A 180 -3.31 5.03 13.85
CA LEU A 180 -4.05 3.86 13.37
C LEU A 180 -3.32 3.18 12.22
N ILE A 181 -2.93 3.94 11.19
CA ILE A 181 -2.24 3.41 10.01
C ILE A 181 -0.95 2.69 10.41
N ARG A 182 -0.09 3.32 11.22
CA ARG A 182 1.17 2.68 11.68
C ARG A 182 0.90 1.40 12.47
N LYS A 183 -0.09 1.42 13.38
CA LYS A 183 -0.46 0.24 14.17
C LYS A 183 -0.98 -0.89 13.29
N SER A 184 -1.85 -0.57 12.33
CA SER A 184 -2.43 -1.58 11.43
C SER A 184 -1.40 -2.18 10.49
N ILE A 185 -0.51 -1.37 9.88
CA ILE A 185 0.60 -1.89 9.08
C ILE A 185 1.52 -2.78 9.92
N SER A 186 1.81 -2.37 11.16
CA SER A 186 2.59 -3.20 12.09
C SER A 186 1.93 -4.56 12.33
N ASN A 187 0.61 -4.57 12.56
CA ASN A 187 -0.14 -5.80 12.78
C ASN A 187 -0.14 -6.70 11.53
N ILE A 188 -0.25 -6.12 10.32
CA ILE A 188 -0.13 -6.86 9.06
C ILE A 188 1.24 -7.53 8.99
N PHE A 189 2.33 -6.81 9.28
CA PHE A 189 3.66 -7.39 9.30
C PHE A 189 3.83 -8.47 10.37
N TYR A 190 3.28 -8.29 11.58
CA TYR A 190 3.30 -9.34 12.60
C TYR A 190 2.59 -10.61 12.11
N ARG A 191 1.39 -10.47 11.57
CA ARG A 191 0.63 -11.61 11.02
C ARG A 191 1.38 -12.28 9.88
N PHE A 192 1.96 -11.49 8.98
CA PHE A 192 2.80 -11.98 7.88
C PHE A 192 4.01 -12.77 8.38
N ILE A 193 4.78 -12.24 9.34
CA ILE A 193 6.03 -12.86 9.81
C ILE A 193 5.80 -14.12 10.65
N TYR A 194 4.74 -14.13 11.46
CA TYR A 194 4.55 -15.12 12.52
C TYR A 194 3.38 -16.09 12.29
N GLU A 195 2.43 -15.79 11.39
CA GLU A 195 1.23 -16.61 11.17
C GLU A 195 1.11 -17.10 9.72
N THR A 196 1.13 -16.20 8.74
CA THR A 196 0.73 -16.56 7.37
C THR A 196 1.91 -16.78 6.42
N GLU A 197 3.04 -16.10 6.64
CA GLU A 197 4.18 -16.00 5.70
C GLU A 197 3.78 -15.60 4.26
N ARG A 198 2.60 -15.02 4.09
CA ARG A 198 2.02 -14.60 2.81
C ARG A 198 1.23 -13.31 2.96
N HIS A 199 1.54 -12.35 2.10
CA HIS A 199 0.79 -11.11 1.91
C HIS A 199 1.31 -10.37 0.67
N SER A 200 0.45 -10.07 -0.31
CA SER A 200 0.88 -9.54 -1.62
C SER A 200 1.41 -8.10 -1.55
N GLY A 201 0.91 -7.29 -0.61
CA GLY A 201 1.22 -5.86 -0.51
C GLY A 201 2.37 -5.45 0.42
N VAL A 202 3.27 -6.36 0.81
CA VAL A 202 4.34 -6.02 1.77
C VAL A 202 5.28 -4.95 1.22
N GLY A 203 5.66 -5.04 -0.06
CA GLY A 203 6.54 -4.05 -0.70
C GLY A 203 5.95 -2.65 -0.72
N GLU A 204 4.69 -2.52 -1.15
CA GLU A 204 4.01 -1.23 -1.24
C GLU A 204 3.80 -0.60 0.14
N LEU A 205 3.51 -1.41 1.17
CA LEU A 205 3.43 -0.94 2.55
C LEU A 205 4.79 -0.45 3.07
N LEU A 206 5.89 -1.12 2.71
CA LEU A 206 7.25 -0.69 3.04
C LEU A 206 7.62 0.62 2.34
N GLU A 207 7.23 0.85 1.09
CA GLU A 207 7.47 2.15 0.42
C GLU A 207 6.82 3.31 1.16
N ILE A 208 5.58 3.13 1.61
CA ILE A 208 4.88 4.13 2.43
C ILE A 208 5.63 4.34 3.74
N LEU A 209 6.04 3.26 4.40
CA LEU A 209 6.80 3.34 5.66
C LEU A 209 8.14 4.03 5.48
N GLY A 210 8.87 3.80 4.39
CA GLY A 210 10.12 4.50 4.09
C GLY A 210 9.92 6.01 4.07
N SER A 211 8.88 6.49 3.39
CA SER A 211 8.52 7.92 3.40
C SER A 211 8.14 8.42 4.80
N ILE A 212 7.44 7.60 5.59
CA ILE A 212 7.06 7.92 6.98
C ILE A 212 8.28 8.03 7.89
N ILE A 213 9.24 7.11 7.77
CA ILE A 213 10.48 7.05 8.57
C ILE A 213 11.33 8.29 8.30
N ASN A 214 11.43 8.72 7.04
CA ASN A 214 12.14 9.95 6.67
C ASN A 214 11.59 11.19 7.39
N GLY A 215 10.29 11.20 7.69
CA GLY A 215 9.59 12.27 8.40
C GLY A 215 9.63 12.17 9.93
N PHE A 216 10.32 11.18 10.52
CA PHE A 216 10.42 11.06 11.98
C PHE A 216 11.19 12.22 12.60
N SER A 217 10.64 12.72 13.71
CA SER A 217 11.28 13.75 14.53
C SER A 217 12.35 13.12 15.43
N MET A 218 13.49 13.79 15.58
CA MET A 218 14.52 13.42 16.54
C MET A 218 14.31 14.11 17.90
N PRO A 219 14.53 13.42 19.03
CA PRO A 219 14.91 12.01 19.14
C PRO A 219 13.76 11.06 18.77
N MET A 220 14.08 9.94 18.12
CA MET A 220 13.07 8.94 17.74
C MET A 220 12.35 8.37 18.95
N ARG A 221 11.05 8.12 18.77
CA ARG A 221 10.21 7.53 19.82
C ARG A 221 10.51 6.06 19.99
N GLU A 222 10.32 5.56 21.21
CA GLU A 222 10.53 4.15 21.54
C GLU A 222 9.64 3.22 20.71
N GLU A 223 8.40 3.65 20.38
CA GLU A 223 7.51 2.89 19.48
C GLU A 223 8.14 2.61 18.11
N HIS A 224 8.96 3.51 17.57
CA HIS A 224 9.61 3.34 16.26
C HIS A 224 10.81 2.40 16.35
N LYS A 225 11.57 2.47 17.45
CA LYS A 225 12.67 1.54 17.73
C LYS A 225 12.17 0.11 17.92
N LEU A 226 11.05 -0.05 18.65
CA LEU A 226 10.38 -1.33 18.79
C LEU A 226 9.86 -1.86 17.46
N PHE A 227 9.31 -0.99 16.61
CA PHE A 227 8.86 -1.37 15.26
C PHE A 227 10.02 -1.89 14.39
N LEU A 228 11.16 -1.20 14.37
CA LEU A 228 12.38 -1.66 13.71
C LEU A 228 12.80 -3.05 14.21
N MET A 229 12.92 -3.22 15.53
CA MET A 229 13.38 -4.48 16.13
C MET A 229 12.45 -5.66 15.94
N ARG A 230 11.13 -5.43 16.02
CA ARG A 230 10.14 -6.52 16.12
C ARG A 230 9.40 -6.80 14.82
N ALA A 231 9.37 -5.84 13.89
CA ALA A 231 8.73 -6.00 12.59
C ALA A 231 9.76 -5.95 11.45
N LEU A 232 10.50 -4.85 11.27
CA LEU A 232 11.35 -4.68 10.08
C LEU A 232 12.53 -5.67 10.03
N ILE A 233 13.32 -5.80 11.10
CA ILE A 233 14.43 -6.76 11.10
C ILE A 233 13.91 -8.20 10.90
N PRO A 234 12.84 -8.66 11.59
CA PRO A 234 12.30 -10.00 11.35
C PRO A 234 11.70 -10.26 9.95
N LEU A 235 11.34 -9.23 9.15
CA LEU A 235 10.89 -9.45 7.76
C LEU A 235 11.95 -10.18 6.92
N HIS A 236 13.23 -9.93 7.19
CA HIS A 236 14.34 -10.63 6.54
C HIS A 236 14.33 -12.15 6.76
N LYS A 237 13.59 -12.66 7.76
CA LYS A 237 13.47 -14.10 8.01
C LYS A 237 12.71 -14.82 6.89
N THR A 238 11.71 -14.19 6.28
CA THR A 238 10.77 -14.87 5.39
C THR A 238 11.42 -15.39 4.10
N LYS A 239 10.79 -16.38 3.45
CA LYS A 239 11.29 -16.97 2.20
C LYS A 239 11.20 -16.01 1.02
N GLN A 240 10.13 -15.22 0.96
CA GLN A 240 9.81 -14.31 -0.15
C GLN A 240 10.46 -12.92 -0.01
N VAL A 241 11.54 -12.78 0.78
CA VAL A 241 12.17 -11.48 1.02
C VAL A 241 12.60 -10.78 -0.28
N GLY A 242 12.98 -11.54 -1.31
CA GLY A 242 13.39 -10.99 -2.61
C GLY A 242 12.36 -10.06 -3.23
N ASN A 243 11.06 -10.30 -3.01
CA ASN A 243 9.97 -9.54 -3.62
C ASN A 243 9.86 -8.10 -3.08
N TYR A 244 10.38 -7.84 -1.88
CA TYR A 244 10.27 -6.54 -1.20
C TYR A 244 11.58 -6.08 -0.55
N HIS A 245 12.69 -6.77 -0.83
CA HIS A 245 13.98 -6.53 -0.18
C HIS A 245 14.47 -5.11 -0.37
N GLN A 246 14.34 -4.56 -1.58
CA GLN A 246 14.78 -3.20 -1.87
C GLN A 246 14.07 -2.16 -0.99
N GLN A 247 12.75 -2.30 -0.87
CA GLN A 247 11.92 -1.43 -0.03
C GLN A 247 12.25 -1.59 1.45
N LEU A 248 12.58 -2.81 1.88
CA LEU A 248 12.98 -3.11 3.25
C LEU A 248 14.36 -2.51 3.58
N SER A 249 15.37 -2.75 2.74
CA SER A 249 16.72 -2.18 2.87
C SER A 249 16.64 -0.67 2.99
N TYR A 250 15.86 -0.01 2.11
CA TYR A 250 15.61 1.42 2.20
C TYR A 250 15.07 1.84 3.57
N CYS A 251 14.07 1.13 4.11
CA CYS A 251 13.55 1.44 5.45
C CYS A 251 14.61 1.27 6.54
N ILE A 252 15.43 0.23 6.47
CA ILE A 252 16.47 -0.07 7.45
C ILE A 252 17.57 1.01 7.44
N VAL A 253 18.07 1.35 6.25
CA VAL A 253 19.08 2.40 6.05
C VAL A 253 18.56 3.75 6.58
N GLN A 254 17.30 4.10 6.28
CA GLN A 254 16.70 5.34 6.79
C GLN A 254 16.62 5.37 8.32
N PHE A 255 16.40 4.24 8.99
CA PHE A 255 16.45 4.19 10.46
C PHE A 255 17.85 4.49 11.01
N VAL A 256 18.89 3.99 10.34
CA VAL A 256 20.29 4.19 10.74
C VAL A 256 20.74 5.63 10.45
N ASP A 257 20.38 6.19 9.30
CA ASP A 257 20.61 7.61 8.96
C ASP A 257 20.00 8.54 10.03
N LYS A 258 18.76 8.25 10.48
CA LYS A 258 18.09 9.05 11.52
C LYS A 258 18.75 8.93 12.89
N ASP A 259 19.17 7.74 13.31
CA ASP A 259 19.82 7.49 14.60
C ASP A 259 20.91 6.44 14.44
N TYR A 260 22.14 6.89 14.17
CA TYR A 260 23.30 6.02 13.93
C TYR A 260 23.55 5.01 15.06
N LYS A 261 23.06 5.26 16.28
CA LYS A 261 23.17 4.34 17.43
C LYS A 261 22.41 3.03 17.22
N LEU A 262 21.52 2.98 16.23
CA LEU A 262 20.78 1.78 15.86
C LEU A 262 21.58 0.84 14.96
N ALA A 263 22.73 1.27 14.41
CA ALA A 263 23.53 0.47 13.49
C ALA A 263 23.95 -0.89 14.09
N ASP A 264 24.49 -0.92 15.32
CA ASP A 264 24.89 -2.18 15.97
C ASP A 264 23.70 -3.16 16.10
N MET A 265 22.53 -2.63 16.44
CA MET A 265 21.30 -3.42 16.59
C MET A 265 20.82 -3.99 15.26
N VAL A 266 20.83 -3.17 14.20
CA VAL A 266 20.48 -3.57 12.83
C VAL A 266 21.43 -4.65 12.32
N ILE A 267 22.75 -4.39 12.36
CA ILE A 267 23.77 -5.32 11.87
C ILE A 267 23.69 -6.66 12.60
N ARG A 268 23.57 -6.65 13.94
CA ARG A 268 23.37 -7.91 14.70
C ARG A 268 22.07 -8.61 14.34
N GLY A 269 21.01 -7.86 14.06
CA GLY A 269 19.74 -8.40 13.61
C GLY A 269 19.84 -9.10 12.25
N LEU A 270 20.51 -8.49 11.29
CA LEU A 270 20.79 -9.10 9.97
C LEU A 270 21.66 -10.36 10.11
N LEU A 271 22.74 -10.29 10.91
CA LEU A 271 23.60 -11.45 11.19
C LEU A 271 22.85 -12.60 11.88
N LYS A 272 21.84 -12.29 12.71
CA LYS A 272 20.97 -13.29 13.36
C LYS A 272 20.09 -14.03 12.36
N TYR A 273 19.57 -13.34 11.34
CA TYR A 273 18.71 -13.93 10.31
C TYR A 273 19.44 -14.33 9.04
N TRP A 274 20.78 -14.40 9.10
CA TRP A 274 21.61 -14.67 7.94
C TRP A 274 21.20 -15.96 7.22
N PRO A 275 21.00 -15.94 5.89
CA PRO A 275 20.61 -17.12 5.12
C PRO A 275 21.72 -18.17 5.13
N LEU A 276 21.37 -19.43 5.42
CA LEU A 276 22.34 -20.53 5.46
C LEU A 276 22.32 -21.43 4.21
N VAL A 277 21.22 -21.38 3.45
CA VAL A 277 20.96 -22.31 2.34
C VAL A 277 20.55 -21.63 1.04
N ASN A 278 20.18 -20.34 1.09
CA ASN A 278 19.72 -19.59 -0.08
C ASN A 278 20.78 -18.55 -0.45
N CYS A 279 21.56 -18.83 -1.50
CA CYS A 279 22.65 -17.97 -1.96
C CYS A 279 22.15 -16.62 -2.51
N GLN A 280 21.02 -16.59 -3.23
CA GLN A 280 20.43 -15.34 -3.73
C GLN A 280 20.07 -14.41 -2.56
N LYS A 281 19.50 -14.96 -1.49
CA LYS A 281 19.21 -14.22 -0.27
C LYS A 281 20.48 -13.76 0.44
N GLU A 282 21.58 -14.52 0.36
CA GLU A 282 22.88 -14.10 0.91
C GLU A 282 23.44 -12.88 0.18
N VAL A 283 23.34 -12.85 -1.15
CA VAL A 283 23.72 -11.68 -1.97
C VAL A 283 22.90 -10.45 -1.57
N LEU A 284 21.58 -10.60 -1.38
CA LEU A 284 20.72 -9.51 -0.92
C LEU A 284 21.16 -8.95 0.44
N PHE A 285 21.43 -9.83 1.42
CA PHE A 285 21.91 -9.44 2.75
C PHE A 285 23.28 -8.75 2.72
N LEU A 286 24.17 -9.18 1.83
CA LEU A 286 25.48 -8.54 1.65
C LEU A 286 25.32 -7.12 1.09
N GLY A 287 24.44 -6.93 0.09
CA GLY A 287 24.13 -5.61 -0.46
C GLY A 287 23.51 -4.67 0.58
N GLU A 288 22.53 -5.15 1.35
CA GLU A 288 21.95 -4.32 2.44
C GLU A 288 22.98 -4.00 3.52
N LEU A 289 23.83 -4.96 3.91
CA LEU A 289 24.90 -4.69 4.88
C LEU A 289 25.87 -3.63 4.39
N GLU A 290 26.20 -3.61 3.10
CA GLU A 290 27.04 -2.56 2.50
C GLU A 290 26.40 -1.19 2.69
N GLU A 291 25.13 -1.02 2.29
CA GLU A 291 24.39 0.25 2.45
C GLU A 291 24.30 0.68 3.93
N VAL A 292 24.03 -0.25 4.85
CA VAL A 292 23.97 0.04 6.29
C VAL A 292 25.33 0.46 6.84
N LEU A 293 26.42 -0.14 6.36
CA LEU A 293 27.77 0.18 6.79
C LEU A 293 28.22 1.57 6.31
N GLU A 294 27.77 2.03 5.14
CA GLU A 294 28.02 3.39 4.65
C GLU A 294 27.48 4.45 5.62
N GLU A 295 26.32 4.21 6.23
CA GLU A 295 25.70 5.11 7.22
C GLU A 295 26.21 4.87 8.66
N THR A 296 27.05 3.86 8.89
CA THR A 296 27.49 3.48 10.23
C THR A 296 28.71 4.30 10.68
N GLN A 297 28.60 4.95 11.84
CA GLN A 297 29.73 5.63 12.46
C GLN A 297 30.75 4.65 13.07
N SER A 298 32.03 5.05 13.06
CA SER A 298 33.15 4.21 13.53
C SER A 298 32.98 3.66 14.96
N ALA A 299 32.37 4.43 15.87
CA ALA A 299 32.14 3.99 17.24
C ALA A 299 31.14 2.83 17.35
N GLU A 300 30.09 2.83 16.51
CA GLU A 300 29.11 1.75 16.48
C GLU A 300 29.65 0.54 15.70
N PHE A 301 30.39 0.78 14.61
CA PHE A 301 31.07 -0.28 13.86
C PHE A 301 31.99 -1.14 14.73
N GLN A 302 32.78 -0.52 15.62
CA GLN A 302 33.68 -1.24 16.53
C GLN A 302 32.96 -2.28 17.40
N ARG A 303 31.67 -2.09 17.70
CA ARG A 303 30.88 -3.02 18.51
C ARG A 303 30.52 -4.28 17.73
N CYS A 304 30.22 -4.15 16.44
CA CYS A 304 29.73 -5.25 15.59
C CYS A 304 30.77 -5.80 14.59
N MET A 305 31.95 -5.18 14.45
CA MET A 305 32.95 -5.56 13.44
C MET A 305 33.38 -7.03 13.53
N VAL A 306 33.61 -7.55 14.73
CA VAL A 306 34.12 -8.94 14.90
C VAL A 306 33.12 -9.98 14.37
N PRO A 307 31.84 -10.02 14.84
CA PRO A 307 30.88 -10.97 14.31
C PRO A 307 30.56 -10.74 12.83
N LEU A 308 30.59 -9.47 12.36
CA LEU A 308 30.41 -9.13 10.96
C LEU A 308 31.50 -9.76 10.06
N PHE A 309 32.78 -9.51 10.37
CA PHE A 309 33.88 -10.05 9.56
C PHE A 309 34.01 -11.56 9.65
N GLN A 310 33.64 -12.17 10.78
CA GLN A 310 33.55 -13.64 10.86
C GLN A 310 32.53 -14.19 9.85
N LYS A 311 31.46 -13.44 9.58
CA LYS A 311 30.44 -13.84 8.61
C LYS A 311 30.93 -13.61 7.18
N ILE A 312 31.47 -12.43 6.90
CA ILE A 312 32.08 -12.11 5.59
C ILE A 312 33.16 -13.13 5.22
N ALA A 313 34.03 -13.51 6.17
CA ALA A 313 35.05 -14.52 5.94
C ALA A 313 34.47 -15.88 5.53
N ARG A 314 33.28 -16.26 6.01
CA ARG A 314 32.60 -17.48 5.56
C ARG A 314 32.05 -17.32 4.15
N CYS A 315 31.46 -16.16 3.84
CA CYS A 315 30.96 -15.86 2.49
C CYS A 315 32.09 -15.88 1.45
N LEU A 316 33.26 -15.32 1.77
CA LEU A 316 34.44 -15.35 0.89
C LEU A 316 34.99 -16.76 0.63
N ASN A 317 34.71 -17.71 1.53
CA ASN A 317 35.07 -19.12 1.36
C ASN A 317 33.92 -19.96 0.76
N SER A 318 32.81 -19.31 0.36
CA SER A 318 31.69 -19.99 -0.28
C SER A 318 32.11 -20.54 -1.65
N PRO A 319 31.67 -21.76 -2.02
CA PRO A 319 31.87 -22.29 -3.37
C PRO A 319 30.96 -21.60 -4.40
N HIS A 320 29.98 -20.80 -3.98
CA HIS A 320 29.13 -20.01 -4.86
C HIS A 320 29.86 -18.74 -5.31
N PHE A 321 29.89 -18.49 -6.63
CA PHE A 321 30.63 -17.39 -7.24
C PHE A 321 29.98 -16.00 -7.06
N GLN A 322 28.64 -15.95 -7.03
CA GLN A 322 27.86 -14.73 -6.83
C GLN A 322 28.00 -14.22 -5.41
#